data_AF-A0A2C9KUJ8-F1
#
_entry.id   AF-A0A2C9KUJ8-F1
#
_cell.length_a   1.000
_cell.length_b   1.000
_cell.length_c   1.000
_cell.angle_alpha   90.00
_cell.angle_beta   90.00
_cell.angle_gamma   90.00
#
_symmetry.space_group_name_H-M   'P 1'
#
loop_
_entity.id
_entity.type
_entity.pdbx_description
1 polymer ?
#
loop_
_entity_poly.entity_id
_entity_poly.type
_entity_poly.pdbx_seq_one_letter_code
_entity_poly.pdbx_strand_id
1 'polypeptide(L)'
;MIQCMLLMCYIFSCPQCHCQQVLDYEEIHFKCKNCHMEFCSYCLQSWLAVSPSWSTYYHNECRLLNYSGQKCFRNSDELPGNWQKSAPVLSGNNTAIVDVEAESDVDLNSNEGRTVIQLFNETMRGIQVTAIRRLQNIKLWEKYVLKRKHMVEEIGLTNIKERALFHGTDAKNISLICEEGFDMRVKTANGAVYGKGIYFSTTAYYSMRYALSSNKMFIARVLCGFSTKGSSDMTRPPKNPQTGRMYDSCVNDLDKPTIYSLFDNGQCYPAYVISYKN
;
A
#
# COMPACT_ATOMS: atom_id res chain seq x y z
N MET A 1 30.72 -22.29 -11.28
CA MET A 1 29.70 -21.98 -12.30
C MET A 1 28.98 -20.73 -11.85
N ILE A 2 29.14 -19.64 -12.59
CA ILE A 2 28.53 -18.34 -12.32
C ILE A 2 27.02 -18.51 -12.42
N GLN A 3 26.32 -18.37 -11.29
CA GLN A 3 24.88 -18.36 -11.26
C GLN A 3 24.44 -17.08 -11.97
N CYS A 4 23.98 -17.25 -13.20
CA CYS A 4 23.45 -16.17 -14.02
C CYS A 4 22.27 -15.56 -13.26
N MET A 5 22.50 -14.43 -12.59
CA MET A 5 21.43 -13.49 -12.24
C MET A 5 20.82 -13.09 -13.57
N LEU A 6 19.76 -13.79 -13.97
CA LEU A 6 18.84 -13.29 -14.98
C LEU A 6 18.34 -11.97 -14.42
N LEU A 7 18.96 -10.88 -14.88
CA LEU A 7 18.47 -9.52 -14.69
C LEU A 7 17.01 -9.56 -15.12
N MET A 8 16.12 -9.59 -14.15
CA MET A 8 14.71 -9.56 -14.38
C MET A 8 14.46 -8.11 -14.84
N CYS A 9 14.50 -7.89 -16.15
CA CYS A 9 14.17 -6.60 -16.73
C CYS A 9 12.76 -6.65 -17.30
N TYR A 10 12.17 -5.49 -17.52
CA TYR A 10 10.92 -5.36 -18.27
C TYR A 10 10.95 -4.18 -19.22
N ILE A 11 10.05 -4.20 -20.21
CA ILE A 11 9.88 -3.08 -21.13
C ILE A 11 9.00 -2.03 -20.46
N PHE A 12 9.61 -0.90 -20.12
CA PHE A 12 8.92 0.29 -19.65
C PHE A 12 8.60 1.21 -20.84
N SER A 13 7.34 1.63 -20.95
CA SER A 13 6.91 2.60 -21.96
C SER A 13 6.82 3.99 -21.34
N CYS A 14 7.56 4.96 -21.87
CA CYS A 14 7.53 6.33 -21.38
C CYS A 14 6.11 6.92 -21.40
N PRO A 15 5.58 7.43 -20.28
CA PRO A 15 4.23 8.01 -20.23
C PRO A 15 4.03 9.22 -21.16
N GLN A 16 5.11 9.94 -21.49
CA GLN A 16 5.05 11.17 -22.28
C GLN A 16 5.20 10.96 -23.80
N CYS A 17 6.08 10.06 -24.22
CA CYS A 17 6.42 9.90 -25.65
C CYS A 17 6.40 8.47 -26.15
N HIS A 18 5.97 7.52 -25.30
CA HIS A 18 5.88 6.08 -25.59
C HIS A 18 7.19 5.39 -26.01
N CYS A 19 8.33 6.09 -25.89
CA CYS A 19 9.65 5.50 -26.06
C CYS A 19 9.82 4.32 -25.09
N GLN A 20 10.08 3.14 -25.64
CA GLN A 20 10.28 1.91 -24.90
C GLN A 20 11.74 1.77 -24.48
N GLN A 21 11.95 1.39 -23.22
CA GLN A 21 13.27 1.13 -22.67
C GLN A 21 13.23 -0.05 -21.71
N VAL A 22 14.35 -0.75 -21.59
CA VAL A 22 14.51 -1.85 -20.64
C VAL A 22 14.85 -1.26 -19.27
N LEU A 23 14.10 -1.67 -18.25
CA LEU A 23 14.27 -1.26 -16.86
C LEU A 23 14.49 -2.48 -15.96
N ASP A 24 15.34 -2.37 -14.95
CA ASP A 24 15.42 -3.35 -13.87
C ASP A 24 14.11 -3.29 -13.04
N TYR A 25 13.56 -4.43 -12.59
CA TYR A 25 12.36 -4.41 -11.74
C TYR A 25 12.55 -3.63 -10.43
N GLU A 26 13.79 -3.49 -9.93
CA GLU A 26 14.05 -2.71 -8.72
C GLU A 26 14.16 -1.20 -8.98
N GLU A 27 14.33 -0.78 -10.24
CA GLU A 27 14.54 0.61 -10.59
C GLU A 27 13.21 1.38 -10.57
N ILE A 28 13.03 2.21 -9.55
CA ILE A 28 11.84 3.03 -9.37
C ILE A 28 11.92 4.38 -10.11
N HIS A 29 13.11 4.94 -10.26
CA HIS A 29 13.33 6.21 -10.92
C HIS A 29 13.76 5.96 -12.36
N PHE A 30 12.98 6.42 -13.33
CA PHE A 30 13.24 6.22 -14.74
C PHE A 30 13.40 7.55 -15.49
N LYS A 31 14.48 7.70 -16.25
CA LYS A 31 14.70 8.83 -17.17
C LYS A 31 14.51 8.42 -18.63
N CYS A 32 13.65 9.13 -19.36
CA CYS A 32 13.41 8.83 -20.76
C CYS A 32 14.63 9.21 -21.63
N LYS A 33 15.12 8.30 -22.49
CA LYS A 33 16.22 8.60 -23.44
C LYS A 33 15.82 9.54 -24.57
N ASN A 34 14.51 9.60 -24.90
CA ASN A 34 13.99 10.42 -26.00
C ASN A 34 13.57 11.82 -25.53
N CYS A 35 12.67 11.91 -24.55
CA CYS A 35 12.15 13.21 -24.09
C CYS A 35 12.83 13.74 -22.81
N HIS A 36 13.78 12.99 -22.23
CA HIS A 36 14.51 13.34 -21.00
C HIS A 36 13.68 13.56 -19.73
N MET A 37 12.36 13.41 -19.80
CA MET A 37 11.46 13.46 -18.65
C MET A 37 11.71 12.27 -17.72
N GLU A 38 11.60 12.56 -16.42
CA GLU A 38 11.83 11.62 -15.32
C GLU A 38 10.51 11.19 -14.69
N PHE A 39 10.35 9.89 -14.44
CA PHE A 39 9.12 9.25 -13.95
C PHE A 39 9.39 8.22 -12.87
N CYS A 40 8.38 7.96 -12.05
CA CYS A 40 8.31 6.77 -11.21
C CYS A 40 7.83 5.57 -12.03
N SER A 41 8.56 4.47 -12.00
CA SER A 41 8.25 3.26 -12.76
C SER A 41 7.05 2.47 -12.20
N TYR A 42 6.68 2.73 -10.95
CA TYR A 42 5.50 2.17 -10.27
C TYR A 42 4.21 2.92 -10.62
N CYS A 43 4.14 4.22 -10.31
CA CYS A 43 2.90 5.01 -10.44
C CYS A 43 2.80 5.77 -11.76
N LEU A 44 3.85 5.75 -12.59
CA LEU A 44 3.97 6.45 -13.87
C LEU A 44 3.89 7.98 -13.80
N GLN A 45 3.89 8.56 -12.60
CA GLN A 45 3.91 10.01 -12.41
C GLN A 45 5.31 10.57 -12.59
N SER A 46 5.41 11.85 -12.95
CA SER A 46 6.69 12.52 -13.07
C SER A 46 7.44 12.54 -11.73
N TRP A 47 8.75 12.32 -11.78
CA TRP A 47 9.63 12.32 -10.62
C TRP A 47 9.70 13.71 -9.97
N LEU A 48 9.62 14.79 -10.78
CA LEU A 48 9.81 16.18 -10.35
C LEU A 48 8.50 17.00 -10.25
N ALA A 49 7.35 16.46 -10.67
CA ALA A 49 6.09 17.22 -10.72
C ALA A 49 5.39 17.37 -9.36
N VAL A 50 5.82 16.61 -8.35
CA VAL A 50 5.49 16.89 -6.95
C VAL A 50 6.50 17.92 -6.45
N SER A 51 6.06 18.96 -5.74
CA SER A 51 6.94 20.00 -5.16
C SER A 51 8.26 19.40 -4.64
N PRO A 52 9.42 20.06 -4.78
CA PRO A 52 10.71 19.50 -4.37
C PRO A 52 10.76 18.98 -2.91
N SER A 53 9.90 19.49 -2.02
CA SER A 53 9.76 19.00 -0.64
C SER A 53 8.92 17.72 -0.50
N TRP A 54 8.21 17.31 -1.55
CA TRP A 54 7.23 16.22 -1.59
C TRP A 54 7.58 15.10 -2.57
N SER A 55 8.38 15.37 -3.61
CA SER A 55 8.74 14.37 -4.62
C SER A 55 9.45 13.16 -4.04
N THR A 56 10.40 13.39 -3.11
CA THR A 56 11.11 12.30 -2.43
C THR A 56 10.20 11.52 -1.49
N TYR A 57 9.31 12.21 -0.77
CA TYR A 57 8.35 11.58 0.15
C TYR A 57 7.31 10.72 -0.60
N TYR A 58 6.78 11.23 -1.72
CA TYR A 58 5.73 10.56 -2.47
C TYR A 58 6.22 9.25 -3.12
N HIS A 59 7.45 9.24 -3.65
CA HIS A 59 8.01 8.04 -4.29
C HIS A 59 8.65 7.05 -3.31
N ASN A 60 8.88 7.43 -2.04
CA ASN A 60 9.28 6.50 -0.98
C ASN A 60 8.22 5.42 -0.75
N GLU A 61 6.94 5.81 -0.70
CA GLU A 61 5.82 4.85 -0.61
C GLU A 61 5.82 3.91 -1.82
N CYS A 62 6.01 4.45 -3.01
CA CYS A 62 6.08 3.66 -4.25
C CYS A 62 7.23 2.64 -4.22
N ARG A 63 8.36 2.94 -3.57
CA ARG A 63 9.49 2.00 -3.40
C ARG A 63 9.06 0.79 -2.58
N LEU A 64 8.37 1.01 -1.47
CA LEU A 64 7.82 -0.09 -0.67
C LEU A 64 6.82 -0.92 -1.47
N LEU A 65 5.91 -0.25 -2.19
CA LEU A 65 4.91 -0.91 -3.00
C LEU A 65 5.49 -1.73 -4.15
N ASN A 66 6.68 -1.36 -4.65
CA ASN A 66 7.35 -2.03 -5.75
C ASN A 66 7.93 -3.42 -5.39
N TYR A 67 8.20 -3.70 -4.11
CA TYR A 67 8.71 -5.02 -3.69
C TYR A 67 7.77 -6.19 -4.04
N SER A 68 6.46 -5.91 -4.16
CA SER A 68 5.50 -6.92 -4.62
C SER A 68 5.72 -7.36 -6.07
N GLY A 69 6.45 -6.59 -6.88
CA GLY A 69 6.54 -6.77 -8.32
C GLY A 69 5.28 -6.31 -9.04
N GLN A 70 5.41 -5.87 -10.31
CA GLN A 70 4.29 -5.28 -11.04
C GLN A 70 3.34 -6.29 -11.69
N LYS A 71 3.79 -7.53 -11.90
CA LYS A 71 3.03 -8.52 -12.68
C LYS A 71 1.81 -9.05 -11.93
N CYS A 72 1.93 -9.24 -10.62
CA CYS A 72 0.83 -9.66 -9.72
C CYS A 72 -0.36 -8.69 -9.69
N PHE A 73 -0.20 -7.45 -10.16
CA PHE A 73 -1.32 -6.51 -10.30
C PHE A 73 -2.12 -6.68 -11.59
N ARG A 74 -1.57 -7.39 -12.58
CA ARG A 74 -2.22 -7.62 -13.88
C ARG A 74 -2.90 -8.98 -13.93
N ASN A 75 -2.38 -9.93 -13.16
CA ASN A 75 -2.88 -11.29 -13.06
C ASN A 75 -2.95 -11.69 -11.58
N SER A 76 -4.15 -11.95 -11.07
CA SER A 76 -4.36 -12.37 -9.68
C SER A 76 -3.77 -13.75 -9.37
N ASP A 77 -3.55 -14.58 -10.40
CA ASP A 77 -2.91 -15.89 -10.25
C ASP A 77 -1.39 -15.76 -10.05
N GLU A 78 -0.82 -14.57 -10.32
CA GLU A 78 0.57 -14.27 -10.02
C GLU A 78 0.69 -13.68 -8.61
N LEU A 79 1.44 -14.37 -7.74
CA LEU A 79 1.71 -13.90 -6.39
C LEU A 79 2.85 -12.86 -6.38
N PRO A 80 2.89 -11.98 -5.35
CA PRO A 80 3.96 -11.01 -5.21
C PRO A 80 5.34 -11.66 -5.16
N GLY A 81 6.33 -11.04 -5.84
CA GLY A 81 7.68 -11.59 -5.95
C GLY A 81 8.44 -11.66 -4.63
N ASN A 82 8.10 -10.77 -3.69
CA ASN A 82 8.65 -10.79 -2.33
C ASN A 82 7.95 -11.80 -1.40
N TRP A 83 6.92 -12.52 -1.84
CA TRP A 83 6.32 -13.55 -1.01
C TRP A 83 7.20 -14.79 -0.94
N GLN A 84 7.30 -15.39 0.25
CA GLN A 84 7.94 -16.69 0.43
C GLN A 84 7.11 -17.75 -0.29
N LYS A 85 7.76 -18.55 -1.15
CA LYS A 85 7.12 -19.60 -1.98
C LYS A 85 6.51 -20.75 -1.18
N SER A 86 6.75 -20.81 0.12
CA SER A 86 6.12 -21.72 1.08
C SER A 86 4.79 -21.20 1.64
N ALA A 87 4.32 -20.02 1.22
CA ALA A 87 2.94 -19.59 1.49
C ALA A 87 2.01 -20.75 1.07
N PRO A 88 1.07 -21.17 1.93
CA PRO A 88 0.40 -22.45 1.76
C PRO A 88 -0.24 -22.51 0.37
N VAL A 89 0.34 -23.38 -0.46
CA VAL A 89 -0.37 -23.97 -1.58
C VAL A 89 -1.68 -24.45 -0.99
N LEU A 90 -2.81 -24.02 -1.56
CA LEU A 90 -4.14 -24.52 -1.23
C LEU A 90 -4.05 -26.04 -1.15
N SER A 91 -3.87 -26.59 0.05
CA SER A 91 -3.74 -28.02 0.23
C SER A 91 -5.12 -28.59 -0.07
N GLY A 92 -5.16 -29.78 -0.70
CA GLY A 92 -6.34 -30.38 -1.33
C GLY A 92 -7.56 -30.63 -0.43
N ASN A 93 -7.60 -30.09 0.78
CA ASN A 93 -8.76 -30.02 1.66
C ASN A 93 -9.16 -28.55 1.82
N ASN A 94 -9.96 -28.04 0.85
CA ASN A 94 -10.88 -26.88 0.80
C ASN A 94 -11.04 -25.90 2.00
N THR A 95 -10.00 -25.67 2.79
CA THR A 95 -9.97 -24.76 3.92
C THR A 95 -8.93 -23.70 3.59
N ALA A 96 -9.41 -22.49 3.33
CA ALA A 96 -8.61 -21.29 3.13
C ALA A 96 -7.95 -20.84 4.46
N ILE A 97 -7.32 -21.76 5.18
CA ILE A 97 -6.55 -21.46 6.37
C ILE A 97 -5.20 -20.97 5.87
N VAL A 98 -5.06 -19.65 5.84
CA VAL A 98 -3.75 -19.01 5.74
C VAL A 98 -3.08 -19.29 7.07
N ASP A 99 -1.97 -20.03 7.09
CA ASP A 99 -1.08 -20.05 8.24
C ASP A 99 -0.56 -18.61 8.46
N VAL A 100 -1.25 -17.86 9.31
CA VAL A 100 -0.88 -16.51 9.73
C VAL A 100 0.42 -16.55 10.57
N GLU A 101 0.83 -17.76 10.98
CA GLU A 101 2.00 -18.07 11.80
C GLU A 101 3.17 -18.71 11.05
N ALA A 102 3.08 -18.92 9.73
CA ALA A 102 4.29 -19.16 8.95
C ALA A 102 5.09 -17.84 8.93
N GLU A 103 6.05 -17.72 9.86
CA GLU A 103 6.96 -16.60 10.04
C GLU A 103 7.61 -16.18 8.71
N SER A 104 6.97 -15.28 7.96
CA SER A 104 7.64 -14.51 6.91
C SER A 104 8.12 -13.19 7.48
N ASP A 105 8.85 -13.29 8.60
CA ASP A 105 9.56 -12.15 9.17
C ASP A 105 10.52 -11.61 8.11
N VAL A 106 10.36 -10.32 7.83
CA VAL A 106 11.24 -9.60 6.93
C VAL A 106 12.53 -9.36 7.69
N ASP A 107 13.65 -9.86 7.16
CA ASP A 107 14.97 -9.50 7.68
C ASP A 107 15.09 -7.98 7.71
N LEU A 108 15.28 -7.42 8.91
CA LEU A 108 15.38 -5.97 9.12
C LEU A 108 16.57 -5.36 8.36
N ASN A 109 17.58 -6.16 8.01
CA ASN A 109 18.74 -5.77 7.21
C ASN A 109 18.56 -6.01 5.71
N SER A 110 17.44 -6.55 5.26
CA SER A 110 17.11 -6.63 3.83
C SER A 110 16.75 -5.26 3.27
N ASN A 111 16.74 -5.12 1.94
CA ASN A 111 16.28 -3.88 1.28
C ASN A 111 14.81 -3.56 1.63
N GLU A 112 13.94 -4.57 1.66
CA GLU A 112 12.53 -4.44 2.05
C GLU A 112 12.42 -3.99 3.51
N GLY A 113 13.11 -4.68 4.43
CA GLY A 113 13.11 -4.35 5.86
C GLY A 113 13.58 -2.93 6.13
N ARG A 114 14.72 -2.53 5.55
CA ARG A 114 15.22 -1.15 5.67
C ARG A 114 14.25 -0.11 5.11
N THR A 115 13.55 -0.41 4.01
CA THR A 115 12.56 0.51 3.43
C THR A 115 11.35 0.69 4.35
N VAL A 116 10.84 -0.40 4.94
CA VAL A 116 9.74 -0.35 5.92
C VAL A 116 10.16 0.45 7.17
N ILE A 117 11.37 0.18 7.70
CA ILE A 117 11.92 0.90 8.87
C ILE A 117 12.08 2.39 8.55
N GLN A 118 12.61 2.72 7.36
CA GLN A 118 12.77 4.10 6.92
C GLN A 118 11.43 4.84 6.90
N LEU A 119 10.40 4.26 6.27
CA LEU A 119 9.06 4.85 6.21
C LEU A 119 8.46 5.06 7.61
N PHE A 120 8.61 4.09 8.51
CA PHE A 120 8.18 4.23 9.91
C PHE A 120 8.91 5.39 10.64
N ASN A 121 10.23 5.44 10.50
CA ASN A 121 11.10 6.41 11.17
C ASN A 121 10.99 7.84 10.63
N GLU A 122 10.30 8.07 9.51
CA GLU A 122 10.01 9.43 9.02
C GLU A 122 9.29 10.27 10.08
N THR A 123 8.42 9.63 10.88
CA THR A 123 7.66 10.31 11.94
C THR A 123 7.82 9.72 13.34
N MET A 124 8.36 8.50 13.47
CA MET A 124 8.61 7.83 14.75
C MET A 124 10.12 7.78 15.06
N ARG A 125 10.79 8.95 15.09
CA ARG A 125 12.24 9.04 15.30
C ARG A 125 12.64 8.52 16.69
N GLY A 126 13.71 7.73 16.74
CA GLY A 126 14.25 7.19 17.98
C GLY A 126 13.51 5.97 18.53
N ILE A 127 12.42 5.53 17.88
CA ILE A 127 11.67 4.34 18.25
C ILE A 127 12.27 3.13 17.53
N GLN A 128 12.56 2.06 18.28
CA GLN A 128 13.18 0.86 17.70
C GLN A 128 12.11 -0.07 17.12
N VAL A 129 12.18 -0.33 15.81
CA VAL A 129 11.46 -1.45 15.19
C VAL A 129 12.12 -2.76 15.59
N THR A 130 11.34 -3.69 16.15
CA THR A 130 11.83 -4.98 16.65
C THR A 130 11.50 -6.15 15.75
N ALA A 131 10.41 -6.06 14.99
CA ALA A 131 10.02 -7.07 14.03
C ALA A 131 9.14 -6.47 12.93
N ILE A 132 9.26 -7.01 11.73
CA ILE A 132 8.38 -6.71 10.60
C ILE A 132 7.88 -8.04 10.08
N ARG A 133 6.57 -8.27 10.21
CA ARG A 133 5.92 -9.44 9.63
C ARG A 133 5.24 -9.03 8.33
N ARG A 134 5.61 -9.64 7.21
CA ARG A 134 4.87 -9.49 5.96
C ARG A 134 3.64 -10.39 6.01
N LEU A 135 2.47 -9.83 5.69
CA LEU A 135 1.26 -10.64 5.55
C LEU A 135 1.21 -11.23 4.14
N GLN A 136 0.95 -12.53 4.05
CA GLN A 136 0.82 -13.26 2.78
C GLN A 136 -0.53 -13.96 2.71
N ASN A 137 -1.61 -13.18 2.82
CA ASN A 137 -2.98 -13.69 2.77
C ASN A 137 -3.53 -13.60 1.33
N ILE A 138 -3.64 -14.75 0.64
CA ILE A 138 -4.07 -14.83 -0.76
C ILE A 138 -5.52 -14.35 -0.98
N LYS A 139 -6.44 -14.73 -0.09
CA LYS A 139 -7.86 -14.31 -0.14
C LYS A 139 -8.00 -12.79 -0.08
N LEU A 140 -7.23 -12.13 0.79
CA LEU A 140 -7.23 -10.66 0.88
C LEU A 140 -6.53 -10.02 -0.32
N TRP A 141 -5.46 -10.65 -0.82
CA TRP A 141 -4.72 -10.17 -1.98
C TRP A 141 -5.56 -10.20 -3.26
N GLU A 142 -6.28 -11.28 -3.53
CA GLU A 142 -7.17 -11.41 -4.70
C GLU A 142 -8.24 -10.33 -4.71
N LYS A 143 -8.90 -10.09 -3.56
CA LYS A 143 -9.88 -9.01 -3.41
C LYS A 143 -9.28 -7.65 -3.74
N TYR A 144 -8.08 -7.40 -3.22
CA TYR A 144 -7.35 -6.15 -3.45
C TYR A 144 -6.95 -5.96 -4.91
N VAL A 145 -6.38 -6.98 -5.55
CA VAL A 145 -5.94 -6.94 -6.94
C VAL A 145 -7.14 -6.76 -7.88
N LEU A 146 -8.25 -7.45 -7.63
CA LEU A 146 -9.48 -7.29 -8.40
C LEU A 146 -10.01 -5.85 -8.28
N LYS A 147 -10.07 -5.30 -7.05
CA LYS A 147 -10.49 -3.91 -6.85
C LYS A 147 -9.56 -2.94 -7.57
N ARG A 148 -8.25 -3.15 -7.47
CA ARG A 148 -7.23 -2.34 -8.16
C ARG A 148 -7.43 -2.37 -9.67
N LYS A 149 -7.65 -3.55 -10.26
CA LYS A 149 -7.90 -3.72 -11.69
C LYS A 149 -9.11 -2.90 -12.14
N HIS A 150 -10.25 -3.04 -11.47
CA HIS A 150 -11.45 -2.27 -11.80
C HIS A 150 -11.22 -0.77 -11.67
N MET A 151 -10.54 -0.31 -10.61
CA MET A 151 -10.20 1.12 -10.47
C MET A 151 -9.28 1.59 -11.61
N VAL A 152 -8.30 0.81 -12.04
CA VAL A 152 -7.45 1.17 -13.19
C VAL A 152 -8.27 1.29 -14.47
N GLU A 153 -9.23 0.38 -14.70
CA GLU A 153 -10.13 0.44 -15.86
C GLU A 153 -11.06 1.67 -15.82
N GLU A 154 -11.52 2.06 -14.62
CA GLU A 154 -12.44 3.20 -14.45
C GLU A 154 -11.75 4.57 -14.50
N ILE A 155 -10.60 4.72 -13.82
CA ILE A 155 -9.97 6.03 -13.60
C ILE A 155 -8.55 6.13 -14.14
N GLY A 156 -7.97 5.03 -14.63
CA GLY A 156 -6.60 4.99 -15.13
C GLY A 156 -5.54 4.85 -14.04
N LEU A 157 -4.44 4.19 -14.38
CA LEU A 157 -3.35 3.84 -13.46
C LEU A 157 -2.73 5.07 -12.76
N THR A 158 -2.64 6.21 -13.42
CA THR A 158 -2.07 7.43 -12.83
C THR A 158 -2.96 8.07 -11.76
N ASN A 159 -4.25 7.71 -11.72
CA ASN A 159 -5.25 8.28 -10.80
C ASN A 159 -5.62 7.36 -9.64
N ILE A 160 -5.17 6.10 -9.61
CA ILE A 160 -5.51 5.19 -8.50
C ILE A 160 -4.94 5.65 -7.15
N LYS A 161 -3.87 6.47 -7.17
CA LYS A 161 -3.18 7.00 -5.99
C LYS A 161 -3.01 5.93 -4.91
N GLU A 162 -2.36 4.84 -5.29
CA GLU A 162 -2.07 3.72 -4.39
C GLU A 162 -0.97 4.11 -3.42
N ARG A 163 -1.26 4.01 -2.12
CA ARG A 163 -0.36 4.50 -1.05
C ARG A 163 -0.04 3.41 -0.04
N ALA A 164 1.13 3.52 0.58
CA ALA A 164 1.49 2.77 1.77
C ALA A 164 1.12 3.61 3.00
N LEU A 165 0.05 3.25 3.71
CA LEU A 165 -0.46 4.04 4.83
C LEU A 165 -0.47 3.25 6.14
N PHE A 166 -0.33 3.95 7.26
CA PHE A 166 -0.32 3.37 8.60
C PHE A 166 -1.73 3.19 9.16
N HIS A 167 -1.93 2.12 9.93
CA HIS A 167 -3.13 1.87 10.70
C HIS A 167 -2.77 1.30 12.08
N GLY A 168 -2.96 2.10 13.13
CA GLY A 168 -2.84 1.66 14.51
C GLY A 168 -4.15 1.08 15.02
N THR A 169 -4.07 0.03 15.83
CA THR A 169 -5.24 -0.63 16.40
C THR A 169 -4.89 -1.34 17.70
N ASP A 170 -5.90 -1.65 18.51
CA ASP A 170 -5.74 -2.41 19.74
C ASP A 170 -5.20 -3.83 19.46
N ALA A 171 -4.44 -4.36 20.42
CA ALA A 171 -3.84 -5.69 20.33
C ALA A 171 -4.84 -6.79 19.93
N LYS A 172 -6.06 -6.73 20.46
CA LYS A 172 -7.14 -7.69 20.20
C LYS A 172 -7.59 -7.75 18.73
N ASN A 173 -7.35 -6.70 17.95
CA ASN A 173 -7.77 -6.61 16.55
C ASN A 173 -6.69 -7.11 15.57
N ILE A 174 -5.44 -7.28 16.02
CA ILE A 174 -4.31 -7.59 15.13
C ILE A 174 -4.54 -8.91 14.39
N SER A 175 -4.82 -10.01 15.10
CA SER A 175 -5.03 -11.33 14.48
C SER A 175 -6.22 -11.31 13.52
N LEU A 176 -7.34 -10.72 13.95
CA LEU A 176 -8.55 -10.64 13.12
C LEU A 176 -8.32 -9.86 11.82
N ILE A 177 -7.58 -8.74 11.86
CA ILE A 177 -7.25 -7.97 10.63
C ILE A 177 -6.32 -8.77 9.71
N CYS A 178 -5.43 -9.60 10.25
CA CYS A 178 -4.57 -10.46 9.43
C CYS A 178 -5.33 -11.59 8.73
N GLU A 179 -6.34 -12.14 9.39
CA GLU A 179 -7.17 -13.23 8.87
C GLU A 179 -8.22 -12.72 7.88
N GLU A 180 -8.99 -11.69 8.27
CA GLU A 180 -10.19 -11.25 7.58
C GLU A 180 -10.07 -9.88 6.90
N GLY A 181 -8.95 -9.19 7.11
CA GLY A 181 -8.71 -7.86 6.57
C GLY A 181 -9.35 -6.75 7.40
N PHE A 182 -9.30 -5.53 6.87
CA PHE A 182 -9.98 -4.40 7.48
C PHE A 182 -11.49 -4.47 7.25
N ASP A 183 -12.30 -4.05 8.23
CA ASP A 183 -13.76 -4.03 8.13
C ASP A 183 -14.32 -2.63 8.43
N MET A 184 -14.86 -1.98 7.40
CA MET A 184 -15.49 -0.66 7.51
C MET A 184 -16.70 -0.59 8.46
N ARG A 185 -17.27 -1.75 8.84
CA ARG A 185 -18.42 -1.82 9.77
C ARG A 185 -17.99 -1.76 11.23
N VAL A 186 -16.71 -2.02 11.52
CA VAL A 186 -16.17 -1.91 12.87
C VAL A 186 -16.14 -0.44 13.26
N LYS A 187 -16.76 -0.12 14.40
CA LYS A 187 -16.88 1.26 14.88
C LYS A 187 -15.51 1.87 15.14
N THR A 188 -15.30 3.08 14.62
CA THR A 188 -14.12 3.90 14.93
C THR A 188 -14.20 4.36 16.39
N ALA A 189 -13.32 3.86 17.25
CA ALA A 189 -13.38 4.07 18.71
C ALA A 189 -13.31 5.55 19.13
N ASN A 190 -12.56 6.38 18.39
CA ASN A 190 -12.32 7.79 18.71
C ASN A 190 -13.16 8.77 17.87
N GLY A 191 -14.30 8.30 17.35
CA GLY A 191 -15.17 9.05 16.45
C GLY A 191 -14.76 8.97 14.98
N ALA A 192 -15.73 9.19 14.10
CA ALA A 192 -15.61 9.03 12.66
C ALA A 192 -15.67 10.39 11.95
N VAL A 193 -14.76 11.32 12.29
CA VAL A 193 -14.82 12.73 11.86
C VAL A 193 -14.86 12.92 10.34
N TYR A 194 -14.20 12.04 9.59
CA TYR A 194 -14.10 12.10 8.12
C TYR A 194 -14.95 11.03 7.42
N GLY A 195 -15.94 10.50 8.14
CA GLY A 195 -16.90 9.49 7.68
C GLY A 195 -16.70 8.13 8.34
N LYS A 196 -17.72 7.29 8.26
CA LYS A 196 -17.80 5.98 8.93
C LYS A 196 -17.13 4.89 8.08
N GLY A 197 -15.82 5.01 7.92
CA GLY A 197 -14.99 4.07 7.16
C GLY A 197 -13.77 3.57 7.94
N ILE A 198 -12.85 2.94 7.21
CA ILE A 198 -11.55 2.47 7.70
C ILE A 198 -10.56 3.62 7.63
N TYR A 199 -9.91 3.94 8.76
CA TYR A 199 -9.01 5.08 8.86
C TYR A 199 -7.55 4.67 8.65
N PHE A 200 -6.83 5.43 7.85
CA PHE A 200 -5.39 5.30 7.65
C PHE A 200 -4.72 6.66 7.79
N SER A 201 -3.44 6.66 8.15
CA SER A 201 -2.63 7.88 8.20
C SER A 201 -1.38 7.77 7.35
N THR A 202 -0.94 8.91 6.81
CA THR A 202 0.37 9.04 6.16
C THR A 202 1.53 9.02 7.16
N THR A 203 1.26 9.01 8.46
CA THR A 203 2.29 9.05 9.51
C THR A 203 2.10 7.92 10.52
N ALA A 204 3.21 7.29 10.90
CA ALA A 204 3.25 6.31 11.98
C ALA A 204 2.93 6.98 13.33
N TYR A 205 3.41 8.21 13.55
CA TYR A 205 3.18 8.97 14.78
C TYR A 205 1.69 9.17 15.09
N TYR A 206 0.86 9.50 14.10
CA TYR A 206 -0.59 9.62 14.31
C TYR A 206 -1.21 8.27 14.67
N SER A 207 -0.80 7.21 13.95
CA SER A 207 -1.31 5.85 14.14
C SER A 207 -0.94 5.24 15.49
N MET A 208 0.20 5.62 16.08
CA MET A 208 0.64 5.16 17.40
C MET A 208 -0.43 5.39 18.49
N ARG A 209 -1.20 6.47 18.41
CA ARG A 209 -2.27 6.81 19.38
C ARG A 209 -3.36 5.71 19.48
N TYR A 210 -3.47 4.88 18.45
CA TYR A 210 -4.44 3.79 18.35
C TYR A 210 -3.80 2.42 18.59
N ALA A 211 -2.48 2.37 18.81
CA ALA A 211 -1.68 1.15 18.98
C ALA A 211 -1.04 1.04 20.38
N LEU A 212 -1.47 1.88 21.34
CA LEU A 212 -0.84 2.00 22.66
C LEU A 212 -0.81 0.68 23.45
N SER A 213 -1.82 -0.17 23.25
CA SER A 213 -1.94 -1.46 23.96
C SER A 213 -1.07 -2.57 23.35
N SER A 214 -0.56 -2.39 22.13
CA SER A 214 0.08 -3.45 21.36
C SER A 214 1.53 -3.17 20.98
N ASN A 215 1.93 -1.89 20.90
CA ASN A 215 3.13 -1.45 20.19
C ASN A 215 3.27 -2.11 18.81
N LYS A 216 2.12 -2.34 18.16
CA LYS A 216 2.00 -2.93 16.84
C LYS A 216 1.09 -2.06 15.97
N MET A 217 1.50 -1.83 14.74
CA MET A 217 0.67 -1.15 13.75
C MET A 217 0.85 -1.77 12.38
N PHE A 218 -0.13 -1.57 11.52
CA PHE A 218 -0.07 -2.01 10.14
C PHE A 218 0.55 -0.94 9.24
N ILE A 219 1.24 -1.38 8.21
CA ILE A 219 1.29 -0.67 6.92
C ILE A 219 0.36 -1.42 5.97
N ALA A 220 -0.57 -0.68 5.36
CA ALA A 220 -1.50 -1.18 4.37
C ALA A 220 -1.23 -0.58 2.99
N ARG A 221 -1.50 -1.35 1.94
CA ARG A 221 -1.63 -0.85 0.57
C ARG A 221 -3.06 -0.35 0.41
N VAL A 222 -3.22 0.92 0.06
CA VAL A 222 -4.53 1.60 0.05
C VAL A 222 -4.75 2.29 -1.28
N LEU A 223 -5.84 1.91 -1.97
CA LEU A 223 -6.27 2.49 -3.23
C LEU A 223 -7.07 3.77 -2.96
N CYS A 224 -6.40 4.93 -2.88
CA CYS A 224 -7.04 6.18 -2.45
C CYS A 224 -7.92 6.82 -3.55
N GLY A 225 -7.58 6.61 -4.82
CA GLY A 225 -8.30 7.15 -5.98
C GLY A 225 -8.51 8.66 -5.93
N PHE A 226 -9.66 9.11 -6.40
CA PHE A 226 -10.10 10.48 -6.23
C PHE A 226 -10.65 10.68 -4.81
N SER A 227 -10.01 11.56 -4.05
CA SER A 227 -10.43 11.92 -2.69
C SER A 227 -11.33 13.15 -2.67
N THR A 228 -12.20 13.22 -1.66
CA THR A 228 -12.94 14.44 -1.29
C THR A 228 -12.83 14.72 0.21
N LYS A 229 -13.24 15.91 0.66
CA LYS A 229 -13.19 16.23 2.10
C LYS A 229 -14.24 15.42 2.85
N GLY A 230 -13.82 14.75 3.91
CA GLY A 230 -14.69 13.92 4.74
C GLY A 230 -15.56 14.73 5.70
N SER A 231 -16.69 14.15 6.07
CA SER A 231 -17.59 14.65 7.12
C SER A 231 -18.16 13.49 7.93
N SER A 232 -18.48 13.76 9.19
CA SER A 232 -18.82 12.72 10.18
C SER A 232 -20.12 11.95 9.92
N ASP A 233 -21.01 12.53 9.13
CA ASP A 233 -22.28 11.95 8.71
C ASP A 233 -22.13 10.98 7.52
N MET A 234 -21.01 11.03 6.80
CA MET A 234 -20.78 10.22 5.60
C MET A 234 -20.67 8.72 5.93
N THR A 235 -21.45 7.90 5.24
CA THR A 235 -21.34 6.43 5.24
C THR A 235 -20.69 5.88 3.97
N ARG A 236 -20.44 6.75 3.00
CA ARG A 236 -19.74 6.52 1.73
C ARG A 236 -19.31 7.88 1.16
N PRO A 237 -18.33 7.92 0.25
CA PRO A 237 -17.96 9.17 -0.41
C PRO A 237 -19.13 9.68 -1.28
N PRO A 238 -19.27 11.00 -1.45
CA PRO A 238 -20.27 11.60 -2.34
C PRO A 238 -19.96 11.35 -3.82
N LYS A 239 -20.94 11.67 -4.67
CA LYS A 239 -20.78 11.68 -6.14
C LYS A 239 -19.89 12.86 -6.55
N ASN A 240 -18.87 12.59 -7.36
CA ASN A 240 -18.02 13.58 -7.99
C ASN A 240 -18.82 14.27 -9.14
N PRO A 241 -19.04 15.59 -9.07
CA PRO A 241 -19.89 16.29 -10.04
C PRO A 241 -19.26 16.42 -11.43
N GLN A 242 -17.93 16.36 -11.54
CA GLN A 242 -17.22 16.47 -12.82
C GLN A 242 -17.26 15.16 -13.62
N THR A 243 -17.17 14.03 -12.93
CA THR A 243 -17.06 12.70 -13.56
C THR A 243 -18.35 11.90 -13.48
N GLY A 244 -19.27 12.26 -12.59
CA GLY A 244 -20.50 11.51 -12.36
C GLY A 244 -20.31 10.16 -11.65
N ARG A 245 -19.10 9.78 -11.26
CA ARG A 245 -18.83 8.61 -10.40
C ARG A 245 -18.73 9.00 -8.94
N MET A 246 -18.71 8.04 -8.02
CA MET A 246 -18.41 8.34 -6.61
C MET A 246 -16.92 8.68 -6.45
N TYR A 247 -16.59 9.49 -5.46
CA TYR A 247 -15.21 9.57 -4.97
C TYR A 247 -14.80 8.21 -4.36
N ASP A 248 -13.49 7.95 -4.30
CA ASP A 248 -12.95 6.67 -3.83
C ASP A 248 -12.54 6.71 -2.35
N SER A 249 -12.31 7.90 -1.80
CA SER A 249 -11.92 8.10 -0.40
C SER A 249 -12.34 9.46 0.14
N CYS A 250 -12.40 9.57 1.46
CA CYS A 250 -12.53 10.85 2.16
C CYS A 250 -11.22 11.19 2.87
N VAL A 251 -10.86 12.47 2.93
CA VAL A 251 -9.64 12.97 3.57
C VAL A 251 -9.92 14.13 4.52
N ASN A 252 -8.99 14.38 5.43
CA ASN A 252 -9.06 15.54 6.33
C ASN A 252 -8.81 16.88 5.60
N ASP A 253 -7.93 16.87 4.62
CA ASP A 253 -7.50 18.03 3.85
C ASP A 253 -7.26 17.63 2.40
N LEU A 254 -7.71 18.45 1.43
CA LEU A 254 -7.63 18.15 0.01
C LEU A 254 -6.25 18.47 -0.59
N ASP A 255 -5.57 19.47 -0.04
CA ASP A 255 -4.28 19.94 -0.54
C ASP A 255 -3.14 19.09 0.07
N LYS A 256 -3.27 18.76 1.36
CA LYS A 256 -2.30 17.97 2.12
C LYS A 256 -2.98 16.91 2.99
N PRO A 257 -3.49 15.83 2.38
CA PRO A 257 -4.15 14.75 3.11
C PRO A 257 -3.15 14.00 4.01
N THR A 258 -3.47 13.90 5.30
CA THR A 258 -2.70 13.12 6.29
C THR A 258 -3.50 11.97 6.90
N ILE A 259 -4.82 11.98 6.68
CA ILE A 259 -5.77 10.97 7.14
C ILE A 259 -6.68 10.63 5.95
N TYR A 260 -6.87 9.33 5.73
CA TYR A 260 -7.78 8.79 4.73
C TYR A 260 -8.84 7.93 5.41
N SER A 261 -10.10 8.06 4.98
CA SER A 261 -11.21 7.19 5.35
C SER A 261 -11.72 6.45 4.10
N LEU A 262 -11.72 5.12 4.17
CA LEU A 262 -12.05 4.21 3.07
C LEU A 262 -13.34 3.47 3.37
N PHE A 263 -14.16 3.24 2.35
CA PHE A 263 -15.54 2.72 2.49
C PHE A 263 -15.76 1.44 1.66
N ASP A 264 -14.68 0.73 1.34
CA ASP A 264 -14.70 -0.57 0.67
C ASP A 264 -13.48 -1.36 1.16
N ASN A 265 -13.72 -2.52 1.76
CA ASN A 265 -12.67 -3.38 2.30
C ASN A 265 -11.69 -3.82 1.21
N GLY A 266 -12.15 -3.98 -0.04
CA GLY A 266 -11.31 -4.36 -1.17
C GLY A 266 -10.29 -3.29 -1.57
N GLN A 267 -10.44 -2.03 -1.11
CA GLN A 267 -9.44 -0.98 -1.37
C GLN A 267 -8.19 -1.11 -0.48
N CYS A 268 -8.18 -2.01 0.49
CA CYS A 268 -7.20 -2.05 1.56
C CYS A 268 -6.59 -3.45 1.74
N TYR A 269 -5.27 -3.56 1.64
CA TYR A 269 -4.55 -4.80 1.94
C TYR A 269 -3.55 -4.57 3.08
N PRO A 270 -3.66 -5.26 4.24
CA PRO A 270 -2.67 -5.16 5.31
C PRO A 270 -1.38 -5.85 4.88
N ALA A 271 -0.36 -5.09 4.42
CA ALA A 271 0.86 -5.68 3.86
C ALA A 271 1.88 -6.07 4.92
N TYR A 272 2.00 -5.28 5.99
CA TYR A 272 2.96 -5.51 7.05
C TYR A 272 2.35 -5.26 8.43
N VAL A 273 2.81 -6.01 9.42
CA VAL A 273 2.67 -5.68 10.85
C VAL A 273 4.04 -5.30 11.37
N ILE A 274 4.17 -4.07 11.85
CA ILE A 274 5.39 -3.56 12.50
C ILE A 274 5.21 -3.70 14.00
N SER A 275 6.16 -4.36 14.67
CA SER A 275 6.31 -4.33 16.12
C SER A 275 7.46 -3.41 16.51
N TYR A 276 7.26 -2.59 17.53
CA TYR A 276 8.25 -1.61 18.00
C TYR A 276 8.31 -1.54 19.53
N LYS A 277 9.35 -0.89 20.06
CA LYS A 277 9.49 -0.60 21.50
C LYS A 277 9.52 0.91 21.71
N ASN A 278 8.62 1.38 22.56
CA ASN A 278 8.64 2.76 23.09
C ASN A 278 9.77 2.92 24.11
#